data_AF-A0A2U1KKK2-F1
#
_entry.id   AF-A0A2U1KKK2-F1
#
_cell.length_a   1.000
_cell.length_b   1.000
_cell.length_c   1.000
_cell.angle_alpha   90.00
_cell.angle_beta   90.00
_cell.angle_gamma   90.00
#
_symmetry.space_group_name_H-M   'P 1'
#
loop_
_entity.id
_entity.type
_entity.pdbx_description
1 polymer ?
#
loop_
_entity_poly.entity_id
_entity_poly.type
_entity_poly.pdbx_seq_one_letter_code
_entity_poly.pdbx_strand_id
1 'polypeptide(L)'
;MATEICVKAAVGAPANLGDCGAVPLIKFDVEWIPDSAVIVGLIEDKYPQPSLHTPLNLPQCTLPLGSDIFGKFASFLKSKNGTDGTEQVLLDELKSLDEHIKNHGHYVNGEKLTSVDLRLAPKLYHLVVALGYYKNWTVPESLTYVHNYTKLLFSRDSFENTKAAEKYVIAG
;
A
#
# COMPACT_ATOMS: atom_id res chain seq x y z
N MET A 1 -22.99 2.63 7.65
CA MET A 1 -21.62 2.08 7.79
C MET A 1 -21.08 1.90 6.38
N ALA A 2 -19.96 2.54 6.06
CA ALA A 2 -19.31 2.41 4.75
C ALA A 2 -18.57 1.06 4.72
N THR A 3 -18.92 0.19 3.77
CA THR A 3 -18.25 -1.10 3.59
C THR A 3 -16.98 -0.88 2.79
N GLU A 4 -15.83 -1.10 3.41
CA GLU A 4 -14.53 -1.07 2.72
C GLU A 4 -14.13 -2.49 2.31
N ILE A 5 -13.91 -2.71 1.01
CA ILE A 5 -13.49 -4.01 0.49
C ILE A 5 -11.98 -3.96 0.23
N CYS A 6 -11.21 -4.62 1.09
CA CYS A 6 -9.79 -4.88 0.85
C CYS A 6 -9.63 -6.22 0.12
N VAL A 7 -9.02 -6.20 -1.07
CA VAL A 7 -8.80 -7.42 -1.88
C VAL A 7 -7.60 -8.18 -1.31
N LYS A 8 -7.85 -9.39 -0.79
CA LYS A 8 -6.82 -10.31 -0.30
C LYS A 8 -6.43 -11.27 -1.42
N ALA A 9 -5.15 -11.57 -1.56
CA ALA A 9 -4.71 -12.66 -2.43
C ALA A 9 -5.28 -14.00 -1.92
N ALA A 10 -6.02 -14.70 -2.78
CA ALA A 10 -6.44 -16.07 -2.53
C ALA A 10 -5.32 -17.03 -2.98
N VAL A 11 -5.00 -18.02 -2.15
CA VAL A 11 -4.15 -19.15 -2.50
C VAL A 11 -5.05 -20.40 -2.59
N GLY A 12 -5.21 -20.98 -3.77
CA GLY A 12 -5.94 -22.24 -3.95
C GLY A 12 -6.30 -22.61 -5.40
N ALA A 13 -6.11 -23.90 -5.74
CA ALA A 13 -6.47 -24.61 -6.97
C ALA A 13 -5.74 -24.19 -8.29
N PRO A 14 -4.43 -24.53 -8.44
CA PRO A 14 -3.66 -24.21 -9.67
C PRO A 14 -4.22 -24.84 -10.96
N ALA A 15 -5.09 -25.85 -10.86
CA ALA A 15 -5.66 -26.51 -12.04
C ALA A 15 -6.68 -25.67 -12.83
N ASN A 16 -7.22 -24.59 -12.25
CA ASN A 16 -8.30 -23.79 -12.85
C ASN A 16 -7.95 -22.30 -13.07
N LEU A 17 -6.72 -21.87 -12.78
CA LEU A 17 -6.35 -20.44 -12.74
C LEU A 17 -5.64 -19.91 -14.01
N GLY A 18 -5.51 -20.73 -15.06
CA GLY A 18 -4.73 -20.37 -16.25
C GLY A 18 -3.23 -20.21 -15.95
N ASP A 19 -2.43 -19.90 -16.97
CA ASP A 19 -0.96 -19.86 -16.88
C ASP A 19 -0.42 -18.69 -16.01
N CYS A 20 -1.28 -17.90 -15.38
CA CYS A 20 -0.90 -16.80 -14.51
C CYS A 20 -0.83 -17.25 -13.05
N GLY A 21 0.33 -17.78 -12.62
CA GLY A 21 0.64 -18.06 -11.21
C GLY A 21 0.77 -16.82 -10.30
N ALA A 22 0.31 -15.65 -10.75
CA ALA A 22 0.38 -14.38 -10.04
C ALA A 22 -0.94 -14.06 -9.32
N VAL A 23 -0.82 -13.49 -8.12
CA VAL A 23 -1.96 -13.03 -7.30
C VAL A 23 -1.85 -11.51 -7.10
N PRO A 24 -2.97 -10.79 -6.83
CA PRO A 24 -4.33 -11.29 -6.63
C PRO A 24 -5.10 -11.56 -7.93
N LEU A 25 -6.13 -12.39 -7.80
CA LEU A 25 -7.12 -12.73 -8.82
C LEU A 25 -8.51 -12.51 -8.21
N ILE A 26 -9.41 -11.89 -8.96
CA ILE A 26 -10.84 -11.80 -8.60
C ILE A 26 -11.65 -12.56 -9.64
N LYS A 27 -12.75 -13.19 -9.23
CA LYS A 27 -13.71 -13.77 -10.16
C LYS A 27 -14.96 -12.91 -10.20
N PHE A 28 -15.23 -12.33 -11.36
CA PHE A 28 -16.55 -11.78 -11.66
C PHE A 28 -17.22 -12.69 -12.68
N ASP A 29 -18.42 -13.16 -12.31
CA ASP A 29 -19.22 -14.10 -13.08
C ASP A 29 -18.45 -15.39 -13.43
N VAL A 30 -17.97 -15.52 -14.66
CA VAL A 30 -17.25 -16.71 -15.15
C VAL A 30 -15.75 -16.48 -15.36
N GLU A 31 -15.28 -15.24 -15.36
CA GLU A 31 -13.90 -14.89 -15.72
C GLU A 31 -13.04 -14.57 -14.50
N TRP A 32 -11.81 -15.07 -14.50
CA TRP A 32 -10.78 -14.70 -13.53
C TRP A 32 -9.98 -13.53 -14.05
N ILE A 33 -9.93 -12.46 -13.26
CA ILE A 33 -9.30 -11.20 -13.65
C ILE A 33 -8.07 -10.97 -12.75
N PRO A 34 -6.86 -10.92 -13.33
CA PRO A 34 -5.63 -10.62 -12.62
C PRO A 34 -5.42 -9.12 -12.43
N ASP A 35 -4.30 -8.77 -11.79
CA ASP A 35 -3.81 -7.41 -11.58
C ASP A 35 -4.65 -6.58 -10.59
N SER A 36 -4.06 -6.33 -9.41
CA SER A 36 -4.70 -5.52 -8.36
C SER A 36 -5.20 -4.15 -8.83
N ALA A 37 -4.52 -3.48 -9.77
CA ALA A 37 -4.93 -2.17 -10.26
C ALA A 37 -6.19 -2.28 -11.13
N VAL A 38 -6.26 -3.31 -11.98
CA VAL A 38 -7.45 -3.62 -12.79
C VAL A 38 -8.61 -4.04 -11.90
N ILE A 39 -8.36 -4.93 -10.94
CA ILE A 39 -9.35 -5.44 -10.00
C ILE A 39 -10.01 -4.29 -9.20
N VAL A 40 -9.22 -3.36 -8.67
CA VAL A 40 -9.74 -2.23 -7.89
C VAL A 40 -10.63 -1.33 -8.76
N GLY A 41 -10.23 -1.06 -10.01
CA GLY A 41 -11.07 -0.29 -10.94
C GLY A 41 -12.42 -0.97 -11.22
N LEU A 42 -12.41 -2.28 -11.47
CA LEU A 42 -13.64 -3.04 -11.70
C LEU A 42 -14.54 -3.10 -10.45
N ILE A 43 -13.97 -3.17 -9.25
CA ILE A 43 -14.74 -3.11 -8.01
C ILE A 43 -15.42 -1.74 -7.87
N GLU A 44 -14.71 -0.64 -8.15
CA GLU A 44 -15.27 0.72 -8.10
C GLU A 44 -16.40 0.89 -9.12
N ASP A 45 -16.23 0.38 -10.34
CA ASP A 45 -17.28 0.43 -11.38
C ASP A 45 -18.52 -0.39 -10.99
N LYS A 46 -18.32 -1.58 -10.42
CA LYS A 46 -19.42 -2.49 -10.02
C LYS A 46 -20.11 -2.05 -8.73
N TYR A 47 -19.38 -1.42 -7.82
CA TYR A 47 -19.85 -0.97 -6.51
C TYR A 47 -19.46 0.49 -6.27
N PRO A 48 -20.12 1.45 -6.94
CA PRO A 48 -19.70 2.85 -6.95
C PRO A 48 -19.93 3.60 -5.62
N GLN A 49 -20.53 2.95 -4.62
CA GLN A 49 -20.80 3.53 -3.31
C GLN A 49 -20.46 2.56 -2.17
N PRO A 50 -19.69 3.00 -1.15
CA PRO A 50 -19.02 4.29 -1.05
C PRO A 50 -17.86 4.41 -2.07
N SER A 51 -17.74 5.55 -2.75
CA SER A 51 -16.69 5.74 -3.75
C SER A 51 -15.30 5.88 -3.10
N LEU A 52 -14.33 5.15 -3.63
CA LEU A 52 -12.91 5.22 -3.28
C LEU A 52 -12.08 5.84 -4.42
N HIS A 53 -12.75 6.33 -5.46
CA HIS A 53 -12.11 6.99 -6.59
C HIS A 53 -11.26 8.18 -6.14
N THR A 54 -10.04 8.27 -6.69
CA THR A 54 -9.16 9.41 -6.50
C THR A 54 -9.47 10.45 -7.56
N PRO A 55 -10.05 11.62 -7.21
CA PRO A 55 -10.40 12.63 -8.21
C PRO A 55 -9.15 13.25 -8.81
N LEU A 56 -8.95 13.07 -10.12
CA LEU A 56 -7.75 13.53 -10.84
C LEU A 56 -7.70 15.04 -11.08
N ASN A 57 -8.83 15.73 -10.86
CA ASN A 57 -8.97 17.16 -11.02
C ASN A 57 -8.61 17.96 -9.75
N LEU A 58 -8.16 17.28 -8.70
CA LEU A 58 -7.68 17.92 -7.49
C LEU A 58 -6.29 18.51 -7.73
N PRO A 59 -6.04 19.81 -7.42
CA PRO A 59 -4.71 20.42 -7.53
C PRO A 59 -3.63 19.64 -6.77
N GLN A 60 -4.03 18.97 -5.68
CA GLN A 60 -3.18 18.14 -4.84
C GLN A 60 -3.10 16.67 -5.28
N CYS A 61 -3.70 16.30 -6.43
CA CYS A 61 -3.69 14.91 -6.89
C CYS A 61 -2.27 14.51 -7.29
N THR A 62 -1.61 13.78 -6.40
CA THR A 62 -0.23 13.32 -6.58
C THR A 62 -0.19 11.82 -6.81
N LEU A 63 -0.86 11.33 -7.86
CA LEU A 63 -0.81 9.92 -8.28
C LEU A 63 0.61 9.30 -8.29
N PRO A 64 1.69 10.03 -8.64
CA PRO A 64 3.05 9.49 -8.59
C PRO A 64 3.63 9.36 -7.17
N LEU A 65 3.09 10.10 -6.18
CA LEU A 65 3.67 10.17 -4.85
C LEU A 65 3.51 8.85 -4.10
N GLY A 66 4.63 8.32 -3.62
CA GLY A 66 4.66 7.03 -2.95
C GLY A 66 4.55 5.82 -3.88
N SER A 67 4.41 6.04 -5.20
CA SER A 67 4.28 4.95 -6.18
C SER A 67 5.49 4.01 -6.15
N ASP A 68 6.68 4.57 -5.93
CA ASP A 68 7.96 3.85 -5.88
C ASP A 68 8.51 3.62 -4.45
N ILE A 69 7.74 3.93 -3.39
CA ILE A 69 8.16 3.62 -2.00
C ILE A 69 8.54 2.15 -1.88
N PHE A 70 7.75 1.26 -2.48
CA PHE A 70 8.00 -0.18 -2.38
C PHE A 70 9.25 -0.63 -3.14
N GLY A 71 9.55 -0.01 -4.29
CA GLY A 71 10.77 -0.29 -5.05
C GLY A 71 12.01 0.13 -4.27
N LYS A 72 11.99 1.35 -3.72
CA LYS A 72 13.05 1.91 -2.87
C LYS A 72 13.22 1.10 -1.58
N PHE A 73 12.13 0.71 -0.93
CA PHE A 73 12.12 -0.20 0.21
C PHE A 73 12.79 -1.53 -0.13
N ALA A 74 12.38 -2.19 -1.22
CA ALA A 74 12.92 -3.48 -1.61
C ALA A 74 14.42 -3.39 -1.96
N SER A 75 14.83 -2.29 -2.58
CA SER A 75 16.24 -2.00 -2.86
C SER A 75 17.04 -1.88 -1.56
N PHE A 76 16.57 -1.06 -0.61
CA PHE A 76 17.21 -0.92 0.69
C PHE A 76 17.25 -2.25 1.44
N LEU A 77 16.11 -2.95 1.57
CA LEU A 77 16.01 -4.24 2.27
C LEU A 77 17.05 -5.25 1.77
N LYS A 78 17.25 -5.34 0.45
CA LYS A 78 18.21 -6.26 -0.19
C LYS A 78 19.66 -5.79 -0.13
N SER A 79 19.90 -4.51 0.16
CA SER A 79 21.26 -3.98 0.30
C SER A 79 22.01 -4.69 1.42
N LYS A 80 23.24 -5.09 1.09
CA LYS A 80 24.23 -5.63 2.05
C LYS A 80 25.23 -4.58 2.53
N ASN A 81 25.26 -3.42 1.88
CA ASN A 81 26.27 -2.39 2.08
C ASN A 81 25.59 -1.16 2.70
N GLY A 82 25.91 -0.85 3.96
CA GLY A 82 25.31 0.29 4.67
C GLY A 82 25.62 1.68 4.11
N THR A 83 26.40 1.78 3.02
CA THR A 83 26.86 3.04 2.43
C THR A 83 26.51 3.16 0.93
N ASP A 84 25.65 2.29 0.40
CA ASP A 84 25.28 2.33 -1.02
C ASP A 84 24.18 3.36 -1.36
N GLY A 85 23.75 4.13 -0.36
CA GLY A 85 22.79 5.22 -0.50
C GLY A 85 21.33 4.78 -0.62
N THR A 86 21.03 3.48 -0.62
CA THR A 86 19.65 2.97 -0.75
C THR A 86 18.74 3.43 0.39
N GLU A 87 19.28 3.54 1.61
CA GLU A 87 18.58 4.12 2.76
C GLU A 87 18.19 5.58 2.50
N GLN A 88 19.13 6.39 2.02
CA GLN A 88 18.89 7.82 1.78
C GLN A 88 17.81 8.03 0.72
N VAL A 89 17.82 7.22 -0.34
CA VAL A 89 16.80 7.27 -1.40
C VAL A 89 15.40 6.92 -0.86
N LEU A 90 15.29 5.94 0.05
CA LEU A 90 14.04 5.63 0.72
C LEU A 90 13.59 6.78 1.64
N LEU A 91 14.53 7.33 2.41
CA LEU A 91 14.27 8.46 3.32
C LEU A 91 13.75 9.68 2.57
N ASP A 92 14.30 10.00 1.40
CA ASP A 92 13.87 11.17 0.62
C ASP A 92 12.47 11.00 0.02
N GLU A 93 12.08 9.76 -0.33
CA GLU A 93 10.71 9.44 -0.72
C GLU A 93 9.74 9.58 0.47
N LEU A 94 10.13 9.08 1.66
CA LEU A 94 9.31 9.21 2.87
C LEU A 94 9.17 10.67 3.32
N LYS A 95 10.22 11.48 3.19
CA LYS A 95 10.15 12.95 3.43
C LYS A 95 9.18 13.63 2.46
N SER A 96 9.21 13.25 1.19
CA SER A 96 8.29 13.79 0.19
C SER A 96 6.84 13.43 0.53
N LEU A 97 6.59 12.20 1.01
CA LEU A 97 5.28 11.79 1.50
C LEU A 97 4.88 12.55 2.77
N ASP A 98 5.78 12.72 3.73
CA ASP A 98 5.54 13.46 4.98
C ASP A 98 5.13 14.90 4.72
N GLU A 99 5.90 15.59 3.88
CA GLU A 99 5.63 16.97 3.48
C GLU A 99 4.32 17.12 2.71
N HIS A 100 4.00 16.15 1.85
CA HIS A 100 2.72 16.15 1.14
C HIS A 100 1.53 16.00 2.08
N ILE A 101 1.56 15.02 2.99
CA ILE A 101 0.48 14.80 3.96
C ILE A 101 0.33 16.04 4.84
N LYS A 102 1.44 16.59 5.35
CA LYS A 102 1.45 17.84 6.11
C LYS A 102 0.70 18.98 5.43
N ASN A 103 0.85 19.13 4.12
CA ASN A 103 0.28 20.25 3.37
C ASN A 103 -1.16 20.02 2.89
N HIS A 104 -1.62 18.77 2.79
CA HIS A 104 -2.87 18.45 2.09
C HIS A 104 -3.93 17.74 2.93
N GLY A 105 -3.58 17.10 4.06
CA GLY A 105 -4.56 16.50 4.97
C GLY A 105 -4.09 15.21 5.64
N HIS A 106 -5.04 14.42 6.15
CA HIS A 106 -4.72 13.19 6.89
C HIS A 106 -4.51 11.96 5.98
N TYR A 107 -4.96 12.04 4.73
CA TYR A 107 -4.77 11.07 3.66
C TYR A 107 -4.08 11.73 2.47
N VAL A 108 -3.62 10.94 1.49
CA VAL A 108 -2.87 11.46 0.33
C VAL A 108 -3.68 12.50 -0.46
N ASN A 109 -5.00 12.30 -0.60
CA ASN A 109 -5.88 13.23 -1.32
C ASN A 109 -6.71 14.13 -0.39
N GLY A 110 -6.27 14.31 0.86
CA GLY A 110 -6.88 15.22 1.81
C GLY A 110 -7.60 14.51 2.95
N GLU A 111 -8.89 14.81 3.15
CA GLU A 111 -9.64 14.31 4.32
C GLU A 111 -10.22 12.90 4.13
N LYS A 112 -10.41 12.47 2.87
CA LYS A 112 -11.06 11.21 2.55
C LYS A 112 -10.06 10.15 2.13
N LEU A 113 -10.27 8.94 2.65
CA LEU A 113 -9.59 7.74 2.18
C LEU A 113 -9.95 7.49 0.71
N THR A 114 -8.95 7.18 -0.10
CA THR A 114 -9.10 6.81 -1.51
C THR A 114 -8.31 5.54 -1.85
N SER A 115 -8.47 5.06 -3.07
CA SER A 115 -7.73 3.91 -3.59
C SER A 115 -6.20 4.06 -3.50
N VAL A 116 -5.67 5.28 -3.54
CA VAL A 116 -4.23 5.56 -3.34
C VAL A 116 -3.78 5.16 -1.94
N ASP A 117 -4.56 5.51 -0.93
CA ASP A 117 -4.25 5.19 0.47
C ASP A 117 -4.31 3.67 0.70
N LEU A 118 -5.34 3.01 0.15
CA LEU A 118 -5.49 1.55 0.20
C LEU A 118 -4.38 0.81 -0.54
N ARG A 119 -3.78 1.41 -1.57
CA ARG A 119 -2.62 0.88 -2.28
C ARG A 119 -1.33 1.04 -1.48
N LEU A 120 -1.19 2.14 -0.74
CA LEU A 120 0.01 2.44 0.06
C LEU A 120 0.05 1.69 1.38
N ALA A 121 -1.09 1.50 2.05
CA ALA A 121 -1.17 0.84 3.35
C ALA A 121 -0.41 -0.50 3.43
N PRO A 122 -0.67 -1.50 2.55
CA PRO A 122 0.07 -2.76 2.61
C PRO A 122 1.57 -2.59 2.32
N LYS A 123 1.95 -1.68 1.41
CA LYS A 123 3.37 -1.41 1.10
C LYS A 123 4.12 -0.84 2.31
N LEU A 124 3.50 0.12 3.00
CA LEU A 124 4.06 0.73 4.21
C LEU A 124 4.14 -0.26 5.36
N TYR A 125 3.16 -1.16 5.49
CA TYR A 125 3.19 -2.20 6.51
C TYR A 125 4.35 -3.19 6.29
N HIS A 126 4.54 -3.66 5.06
CA HIS A 126 5.71 -4.47 4.70
C HIS A 126 7.02 -3.75 4.99
N LEU A 127 7.11 -2.46 4.68
CA LEU A 127 8.28 -1.63 4.99
C LEU A 127 8.57 -1.63 6.50
N VAL A 128 7.58 -1.28 7.32
CA VAL A 128 7.75 -1.17 8.79
C VAL A 128 8.17 -2.50 9.40
N VAL A 129 7.48 -3.59 9.05
CA VAL A 129 7.74 -4.92 9.62
C VAL A 129 9.09 -5.48 9.15
N ALA A 130 9.35 -5.46 7.84
CA ALA A 130 10.53 -6.10 7.29
C ALA A 130 11.82 -5.32 7.61
N LEU A 131 11.82 -3.99 7.53
CA LEU A 131 13.00 -3.20 7.89
C LEU A 131 13.28 -3.23 9.40
N GLY A 132 12.23 -3.23 10.22
CA GLY A 132 12.35 -3.42 11.67
C GLY A 132 13.04 -4.75 12.00
N TYR A 133 12.62 -5.84 11.37
CA TYR A 133 13.20 -7.16 11.63
C TYR A 133 14.59 -7.36 11.02
N TYR A 134 14.76 -7.07 9.73
CA TYR A 134 15.98 -7.43 9.00
C TYR A 134 17.12 -6.42 9.12
N LYS A 135 16.82 -5.16 9.44
CA LYS A 135 17.81 -4.08 9.52
C LYS A 135 17.81 -3.34 10.84
N ASN A 136 16.94 -3.67 11.79
CA ASN A 136 16.73 -2.89 13.02
C ASN A 136 16.50 -1.40 12.70
N TRP A 137 15.78 -1.14 11.62
CA TRP A 137 15.56 0.19 11.07
C TRP A 137 14.10 0.60 11.28
N THR A 138 13.88 1.86 11.67
CA THR A 138 12.56 2.44 11.87
C THR A 138 12.45 3.75 11.08
N VAL A 139 11.22 4.08 10.68
CA VAL A 139 10.93 5.40 10.09
C VAL A 139 11.36 6.48 11.09
N PRO A 140 12.19 7.48 10.70
CA PRO A 140 12.65 8.50 11.64
C PRO A 140 11.49 9.22 12.33
N GLU A 141 11.61 9.45 13.63
CA GLU A 141 10.61 10.13 14.45
C GLU A 141 10.31 11.58 14.00
N SER A 142 11.22 12.18 13.22
CA SER A 142 11.00 13.49 12.61
C SER A 142 9.91 13.49 11.54
N LEU A 143 9.59 12.32 10.94
CA LEU A 143 8.54 12.16 9.93
C LEU A 143 7.17 11.94 10.59
N THR A 144 6.75 12.92 11.37
CA THR A 144 5.57 12.84 12.23
C THR A 144 4.26 12.61 11.45
N TYR A 145 4.13 13.13 10.23
CA TYR A 145 2.92 12.97 9.42
C TYR A 145 2.86 11.57 8.80
N VAL A 146 3.99 10.99 8.40
CA VAL A 146 4.06 9.57 7.99
C VAL A 146 3.72 8.63 9.15
N HIS A 147 4.21 8.92 10.36
CA HIS A 147 3.85 8.14 11.55
C HIS A 147 2.34 8.20 11.85
N ASN A 148 1.77 9.40 11.84
CA ASN A 148 0.32 9.57 12.05
C ASN A 148 -0.49 8.89 10.93
N TYR A 149 -0.05 8.99 9.69
CA TYR A 149 -0.68 8.37 8.53
C TYR A 149 -0.65 6.84 8.59
N THR A 150 0.49 6.23 8.90
CA THR A 150 0.58 4.77 9.06
C THR A 150 -0.26 4.28 10.23
N LYS A 151 -0.25 4.98 11.37
CA LYS A 151 -1.14 4.67 12.50
C LYS A 151 -2.61 4.74 12.11
N LEU A 152 -3.01 5.79 11.40
CA LEU A 152 -4.37 5.98 10.90
C LEU A 152 -4.78 4.81 9.99
N LEU A 153 -3.97 4.48 8.99
CA LEU A 153 -4.24 3.39 8.05
C LEU A 153 -4.28 2.02 8.73
N PHE A 154 -3.32 1.74 9.61
CA PHE A 154 -3.21 0.42 10.23
C PHE A 154 -4.31 0.17 11.26
N SER A 155 -4.83 1.22 11.89
CA SER A 155 -5.95 1.11 12.85
C SER A 155 -7.32 0.88 12.22
N ARG A 156 -7.45 0.95 10.89
CA ARG A 156 -8.73 0.74 10.20
C ARG A 156 -9.15 -0.71 10.29
N ASP A 157 -10.44 -0.97 10.54
CA ASP A 157 -11.00 -2.33 10.56
C ASP A 157 -10.70 -3.09 9.26
N SER A 158 -10.77 -2.42 8.11
CA SER A 158 -10.46 -3.01 6.81
C SER A 158 -9.01 -3.49 6.72
N PHE A 159 -8.08 -2.75 7.33
CA PHE A 159 -6.67 -3.12 7.38
C PHE A 159 -6.40 -4.20 8.44
N GLU A 160 -6.91 -4.02 9.67
CA GLU A 160 -6.74 -5.00 10.76
C GLU A 160 -7.24 -6.40 10.37
N ASN A 161 -8.35 -6.47 9.63
CA ASN A 161 -8.93 -7.73 9.16
C ASN A 161 -8.19 -8.34 7.96
N THR A 162 -7.35 -7.58 7.25
CA THR A 162 -6.67 -8.08 6.04
C THR A 162 -5.16 -8.14 6.12
N LYS A 163 -4.53 -7.45 7.08
CA LYS A 163 -3.08 -7.49 7.27
C LYS A 163 -2.59 -8.91 7.53
N ALA A 164 -1.43 -9.23 6.95
CA ALA A 164 -0.75 -10.48 7.26
C ALA A 164 -0.15 -10.39 8.68
N ALA A 165 -0.16 -11.51 9.41
CA ALA A 165 0.59 -11.59 10.65
C ALA A 165 2.08 -11.36 10.35
N GLU A 166 2.77 -10.59 11.21
CA GLU A 166 4.16 -10.16 10.97
C GLU A 166 5.10 -11.32 10.66
N LYS A 167 4.95 -12.45 11.35
CA LYS A 167 5.74 -13.68 11.09
C LYS A 167 5.66 -14.16 9.65
N TYR A 168 4.53 -13.96 8.96
CA TYR A 168 4.36 -14.34 7.56
C TYR A 168 4.88 -13.27 6.60
N VAL A 169 4.90 -12.01 7.02
CA VAL A 169 5.58 -10.93 6.28
C VAL A 169 7.10 -11.12 6.31
N ILE A 170 7.62 -11.52 7.47
CA ILE A 170 9.05 -11.78 7.66
C ILE A 170 9.49 -13.01 6.86
N ALA A 171 8.70 -14.09 6.88
CA ALA A 171 9.07 -15.35 6.25
C ALA A 171 8.88 -15.40 4.72
N GLY A 172 8.14 -14.46 4.12
CA GLY A 172 7.82 -14.42 2.70
C GLY A 172 8.78 -13.56 1.89
#